data_AF-A0A0A7CM81-F1
#
_entry.id   AF-A0A0A7CM81-F1
#
_cell.length_a   1.000
_cell.length_b   1.000
_cell.length_c   1.000
_cell.angle_alpha   90.00
_cell.angle_beta   90.00
_cell.angle_gamma   90.00
#
_symmetry.space_group_name_H-M   'P 1'
#
loop_
_entity.id
_entity.type
_entity.pdbx_description
1 polymer ?
#
loop_
_entity_poly.entity_id
_entity_poly.type
_entity_poly.pdbx_seq_one_letter_code
_entity_poly.pdbx_strand_id
1 'polypeptide(L)'
;MWHTILGLASLATGVVAQTTGISTTYGGPEGSPPGDGNCAMMDWLKMSDQGYHVAVNVHQWDEGVHCGRCVEIQCVDPGCTSSSKAVAQITDMCPGCDFGDLDMALPVFKKVTGQETGRWKVAWKYVDCPVQGGVKVCAKSGSSAYWLAIQPANTVNGVKSMSINGASCPLFGGTAFYYRAQSLGPLSSTKVTMTSFSGDSITTTVSLEADKCTQISQQFAFNGGGGGSAPAPAPGPAPAPAPAPAPAPAPPSGPVPAPAASLQSRLMLPFSFVTNNNQAILEYYGGLYMMPNQYSNNYIWQYNSATQQIQSRSANGQCIDAYRGSDGNMYVHTWQCDGGNGNQKWVIADNKVKHAVHNNLCLDANPSNWDHSVKVWSCVDGNSNQMIGLAGTMEHVAITLRSQNVVLAANQDGSVSLRGPQGSFNQLPSDQGAMWTFDHANNMIRSESNAQCLDAYLGQNGGAVHTWACNAANGNQQFQYDPSSKTIRHLYYNNFCLDMDFGSGKLQLWQCHGGQSQQFAYER
;
A
#
# COMPACT_ATOMS: atom_id res chain seq x y z
N MET A 1 -59.26 29.75 28.27
CA MET A 1 -58.31 28.62 28.15
C MET A 1 -57.53 28.80 26.86
N TRP A 2 -56.36 29.44 26.94
CA TRP A 2 -55.39 29.52 25.84
C TRP A 2 -54.42 28.36 26.02
N HIS A 3 -54.19 27.55 24.98
CA HIS A 3 -53.14 26.53 24.98
C HIS A 3 -52.07 26.95 24.00
N THR A 4 -50.93 27.36 24.55
CA THR A 4 -49.70 27.68 23.83
C THR A 4 -49.05 26.38 23.37
N ILE A 5 -48.95 26.16 22.05
CA ILE A 5 -48.16 25.06 21.47
C ILE A 5 -46.69 25.52 21.47
N LEU A 6 -45.88 24.94 22.36
CA LEU A 6 -44.42 25.05 22.29
C LEU A 6 -43.90 24.20 21.14
N GLY A 7 -43.44 24.85 20.07
CA GLY A 7 -42.64 24.21 19.03
C GLY A 7 -41.25 23.89 19.56
N LEU A 8 -40.93 22.60 19.71
CA LEU A 8 -39.57 22.11 19.94
C LEU A 8 -38.76 22.30 18.66
N ALA A 9 -37.91 23.34 18.63
CA ALA A 9 -36.85 23.46 17.64
C ALA A 9 -35.80 22.37 17.93
N SER A 10 -35.80 21.31 17.13
CA SER A 10 -34.74 20.31 17.12
C SER A 10 -33.46 20.93 16.54
N LEU A 11 -32.56 21.34 17.43
CA LEU A 11 -31.17 21.66 17.08
C LEU A 11 -30.52 20.37 16.56
N ALA A 12 -30.33 20.28 15.24
CA ALA A 12 -29.45 19.28 14.65
C ALA A 12 -28.01 19.61 15.05
N THR A 13 -27.54 19.01 16.14
CA THR A 13 -26.11 18.98 16.46
C THR A 13 -25.42 18.16 15.38
N GLY A 14 -24.61 18.83 14.54
CA GLY A 14 -23.73 18.13 13.61
C GLY A 14 -22.81 17.21 14.40
N VAL A 15 -23.09 15.91 14.38
CA VAL A 15 -22.23 14.91 15.00
C VAL A 15 -20.96 14.86 14.16
N VAL A 16 -19.86 15.38 14.69
CA VAL A 16 -18.53 15.15 14.10
C VAL A 16 -18.33 13.64 14.08
N ALA A 17 -18.15 13.06 12.89
CA ALA A 17 -18.03 11.61 12.73
C ALA A 17 -16.87 11.09 13.59
N GLN A 18 -17.21 10.38 14.66
CA GLN A 18 -16.26 9.79 15.58
C GLN A 18 -15.97 8.36 15.12
N THR A 19 -14.70 8.04 15.01
CA THR A 19 -14.23 6.70 14.65
C THR A 19 -14.03 5.90 15.94
N THR A 20 -14.39 4.63 15.95
CA THR A 20 -14.09 3.72 17.06
C THR A 20 -13.29 2.54 16.55
N GLY A 21 -12.33 2.08 17.34
CA GLY A 21 -11.54 0.89 17.04
C GLY A 21 -10.80 0.40 18.27
N ILE A 22 -10.01 -0.65 18.09
CA ILE A 22 -9.11 -1.18 19.09
C ILE A 22 -7.82 -0.35 19.09
N SER A 23 -7.36 -0.03 20.29
CA SER A 23 -6.03 0.53 20.46
C SER A 23 -5.07 -0.49 21.06
N THR A 24 -3.85 -0.47 20.54
CA THR A 24 -2.67 -1.15 21.09
C THR A 24 -1.59 -0.14 21.40
N THR A 25 -0.44 -0.61 21.89
CA THR A 25 0.73 0.23 22.09
C THR A 25 2.00 -0.38 21.52
N TYR A 26 2.89 0.50 21.04
CA TYR A 26 4.20 0.16 20.48
C TYR A 26 5.30 1.08 21.05
N GLY A 27 6.55 0.65 20.85
CA GLY A 27 7.73 1.36 21.34
C GLY A 27 8.07 1.04 22.80
N GLY A 28 9.19 1.59 23.28
CA GLY A 28 9.61 1.48 24.68
C GLY A 28 8.86 2.45 25.59
N PRO A 29 9.31 2.64 26.85
CA PRO A 29 8.68 3.55 27.82
C PRO A 29 8.51 5.00 27.33
N GLU A 30 9.35 5.41 26.38
CA GLU A 30 9.37 6.75 25.78
C GLU A 30 8.63 6.82 24.43
N GLY A 31 8.14 5.69 23.91
CA GLY A 31 7.67 5.55 22.52
C GLY A 31 8.80 5.21 21.54
N SER A 32 8.47 5.07 20.26
CA SER A 32 9.45 5.03 19.17
C SER A 32 9.72 6.46 18.68
N PRO A 33 10.92 6.80 18.17
CA PRO A 33 11.17 8.13 17.63
C PRO A 33 10.15 8.52 16.56
N PRO A 34 9.52 9.71 16.61
CA PRO A 34 8.49 10.12 15.64
C PRO A 34 8.95 10.14 14.17
N GLY A 35 10.26 10.28 13.94
CA GLY A 35 10.87 10.27 12.61
C GLY A 35 11.05 8.89 11.98
N ASP A 36 11.03 7.81 12.79
CA ASP A 36 11.31 6.43 12.32
C ASP A 36 10.08 5.72 11.75
N GLY A 37 8.89 6.31 11.90
CA GLY A 37 7.65 5.78 11.35
C GLY A 37 7.52 5.98 9.84
N ASN A 38 6.54 5.33 9.22
CA ASN A 38 6.26 5.39 7.77
C ASN A 38 5.93 6.80 7.25
N CYS A 39 5.65 7.78 8.12
CA CYS A 39 5.57 9.17 7.70
C CYS A 39 6.93 9.80 7.39
N ALA A 40 8.05 9.22 7.86
CA ALA A 40 9.40 9.74 7.68
C ALA A 40 9.48 11.25 8.00
N MET A 41 9.00 11.63 9.18
CA MET A 41 8.86 13.04 9.56
C MET A 41 10.25 13.68 9.67
N MET A 42 10.51 14.73 8.89
CA MET A 42 11.70 15.59 9.00
C MET A 42 11.61 16.53 10.20
N ASP A 43 10.39 16.87 10.61
CA ASP A 43 10.10 17.68 11.78
C ASP A 43 8.71 17.34 12.31
N TRP A 44 8.54 17.35 13.63
CA TRP A 44 7.32 16.90 14.30
C TRP A 44 6.94 17.86 15.44
N LEU A 45 5.76 17.65 16.01
CA LEU A 45 5.28 18.48 17.11
C LEU A 45 5.97 18.06 18.41
N LYS A 46 6.27 19.03 19.28
CA LYS A 46 6.92 18.77 20.58
C LYS A 46 6.19 17.76 21.46
N MET A 47 4.88 17.58 21.27
CA MET A 47 4.12 16.56 21.99
C MET A 47 4.54 15.13 21.57
N SER A 48 4.99 14.95 20.33
CA SER A 48 5.50 13.67 19.82
C SER A 48 6.82 13.28 20.49
N ASP A 49 7.67 14.24 20.90
CA ASP A 49 8.85 13.97 21.74
C ASP A 49 8.49 13.40 23.12
N GLN A 50 7.24 13.58 23.55
CA GLN A 50 6.72 13.11 24.83
C GLN A 50 5.89 11.82 24.67
N GLY A 51 5.97 11.16 23.51
CA GLY A 51 5.19 9.97 23.18
C GLY A 51 3.71 10.23 22.92
N TYR A 52 3.33 11.46 22.52
CA TYR A 52 1.97 11.77 22.06
C TYR A 52 1.89 11.68 20.52
N HIS A 53 2.15 10.49 20.02
CA HIS A 53 2.03 10.16 18.61
C HIS A 53 1.47 8.73 18.42
N VAL A 54 0.93 8.48 17.23
CA VAL A 54 0.22 7.24 16.89
C VAL A 54 0.55 6.77 15.49
N ALA A 55 0.46 5.46 15.31
CA ALA A 55 0.32 4.82 14.02
C ALA A 55 -1.17 4.58 13.73
N VAL A 56 -1.62 4.96 12.55
CA VAL A 56 -3.00 4.72 12.09
C VAL A 56 -3.02 3.54 11.12
N ASN A 57 -4.11 2.77 11.07
CA ASN A 57 -4.26 1.67 10.11
C ASN A 57 -4.01 2.11 8.65
N VAL A 58 -3.59 1.15 7.82
CA VAL A 58 -3.21 1.40 6.41
C VAL A 58 -4.29 2.12 5.60
N HIS A 59 -5.57 1.86 5.85
CA HIS A 59 -6.68 2.49 5.12
C HIS A 59 -6.85 3.97 5.46
N GLN A 60 -6.72 4.33 6.74
CA GLN A 60 -6.82 5.71 7.21
C GLN A 60 -5.47 6.44 7.27
N TRP A 61 -4.38 5.73 6.96
CA TRP A 61 -3.08 6.31 6.63
C TRP A 61 -3.08 6.84 5.20
N ASP A 62 -3.73 6.11 4.27
CA ASP A 62 -4.02 6.52 2.88
C ASP A 62 -2.78 7.06 2.14
N GLU A 63 -1.81 6.16 1.96
CA GLU A 63 -0.49 6.43 1.35
C GLU A 63 0.33 7.53 2.05
N GLY A 64 -0.05 7.91 3.28
CA GLY A 64 0.62 8.92 4.08
C GLY A 64 0.03 10.32 3.94
N VAL A 65 -1.06 10.50 3.19
CA VAL A 65 -1.72 11.81 3.06
C VAL A 65 -2.21 12.36 4.40
N HIS A 66 -2.41 11.48 5.39
CA HIS A 66 -2.84 11.84 6.74
C HIS A 66 -1.70 12.00 7.76
N CYS A 67 -0.45 11.83 7.34
CA CYS A 67 0.72 12.09 8.17
C CYS A 67 0.77 13.55 8.65
N GLY A 68 1.25 13.73 9.88
CA GLY A 68 1.38 15.03 10.52
C GLY A 68 0.06 15.61 11.07
N ARG A 69 -1.11 15.05 10.72
CA ARG A 69 -2.42 15.41 11.31
C ARG A 69 -2.50 14.96 12.76
N CYS A 70 -3.45 15.53 13.51
CA CYS A 70 -3.68 15.17 14.91
C CYS A 70 -5.03 14.50 15.11
N VAL A 71 -5.08 13.63 16.11
CA VAL A 71 -6.30 12.93 16.55
C VAL A 71 -6.54 13.17 18.04
N GLU A 72 -7.78 13.41 18.43
CA GLU A 72 -8.23 13.37 19.83
C GLU A 72 -8.76 11.98 20.13
N ILE A 73 -8.22 11.32 21.15
CA ILE A 73 -8.46 9.91 21.49
C ILE A 73 -9.04 9.82 22.91
N GLN A 74 -10.02 8.94 23.10
CA GLN A 74 -10.59 8.61 24.40
C GLN A 74 -10.82 7.10 24.51
N CYS A 75 -10.47 6.48 25.65
CA CYS A 75 -10.88 5.10 25.90
C CYS A 75 -12.39 5.04 26.18
N VAL A 76 -13.07 4.10 25.52
CA VAL A 76 -14.49 3.80 25.69
C VAL A 76 -14.73 2.35 26.11
N ASP A 77 -13.66 1.62 26.42
CA ASP A 77 -13.69 0.27 26.92
C ASP A 77 -14.04 0.24 28.43
N PRO A 78 -14.95 -0.63 28.89
CA PRO A 78 -15.27 -0.77 30.31
C PRO A 78 -14.07 -1.15 31.19
N GLY A 79 -13.04 -1.79 30.64
CA GLY A 79 -11.85 -2.22 31.40
C GLY A 79 -10.75 -1.17 31.52
N CYS A 80 -10.92 0.01 30.93
CA CYS A 80 -9.99 1.11 31.08
C CYS A 80 -10.04 1.74 32.48
N THR A 81 -8.88 2.00 33.07
CA THR A 81 -8.75 2.66 34.37
C THR A 81 -8.64 4.20 34.24
N SER A 82 -8.45 4.70 33.02
CA SER A 82 -8.57 6.11 32.62
C SER A 82 -9.50 6.22 31.42
N SER A 83 -10.25 7.30 31.33
CA SER A 83 -11.00 7.70 30.14
C SER A 83 -10.66 9.14 29.73
N SER A 84 -9.44 9.56 30.04
CA SER A 84 -8.93 10.89 29.72
C SER A 84 -8.83 11.06 28.21
N LYS A 85 -9.10 12.28 27.73
CA LYS A 85 -8.84 12.65 26.34
C LYS A 85 -7.38 13.07 26.17
N ALA A 86 -6.77 12.68 25.06
CA ALA A 86 -5.45 13.15 24.66
C ALA A 86 -5.41 13.44 23.17
N VAL A 87 -4.61 14.43 22.76
CA VAL A 87 -4.31 14.72 21.36
C VAL A 87 -2.95 14.12 21.02
N ALA A 88 -2.86 13.43 19.89
CA ALA A 88 -1.62 12.83 19.40
C ALA A 88 -1.42 13.07 17.90
N GLN A 89 -0.17 13.10 17.47
CA GLN A 89 0.21 13.30 16.07
C GLN A 89 0.27 11.95 15.34
N ILE A 90 -0.22 11.90 14.11
CA ILE A 90 -0.02 10.74 13.24
C ILE A 90 1.38 10.81 12.67
N THR A 91 2.23 9.88 13.08
CA THR A 91 3.66 9.82 12.68
C THR A 91 4.02 8.50 12.01
N ASP A 92 3.11 7.53 12.01
CA ASP A 92 3.37 6.20 11.49
C ASP A 92 2.08 5.56 10.94
N MET A 93 2.25 4.37 10.37
CA MET A 93 1.22 3.51 9.83
C MET A 93 1.31 2.16 10.55
N CYS A 94 0.16 1.65 10.99
CA CYS A 94 0.04 0.33 11.57
C CYS A 94 -0.47 -0.65 10.49
N PRO A 95 0.39 -1.53 9.92
CA PRO A 95 -0.02 -2.38 8.80
C PRO A 95 -1.05 -3.45 9.19
N GLY A 96 -1.02 -3.92 10.43
CA GLY A 96 -1.90 -4.97 10.96
C GLY A 96 -3.12 -4.46 11.73
N CYS A 97 -3.35 -3.15 11.76
CA CYS A 97 -4.49 -2.54 12.43
C CYS A 97 -5.71 -2.53 11.51
N ASP A 98 -6.89 -2.88 12.04
CA ASP A 98 -8.15 -2.79 11.30
C ASP A 98 -8.59 -1.32 11.12
N PHE A 99 -9.58 -1.09 10.27
CA PHE A 99 -10.16 0.25 10.12
C PHE A 99 -10.68 0.76 11.47
N GLY A 100 -10.23 1.95 11.87
CA GLY A 100 -10.55 2.59 13.14
C GLY A 100 -9.58 2.27 14.27
N ASP A 101 -8.70 1.29 14.12
CA ASP A 101 -7.69 0.96 15.12
C ASP A 101 -6.56 2.00 15.13
N LEU A 102 -5.97 2.19 16.31
CA LEU A 102 -4.80 3.06 16.54
C LEU A 102 -3.73 2.29 17.31
N ASP A 103 -2.50 2.29 16.81
CA ASP A 103 -1.35 1.84 17.59
C ASP A 103 -0.70 3.06 18.22
N MET A 104 -0.71 3.15 19.55
CA MET A 104 -0.33 4.35 20.29
C MET A 104 1.06 4.22 20.91
N ALA A 105 1.87 5.27 20.89
CA ALA A 105 3.06 5.28 21.74
C ALA A 105 2.63 5.14 23.22
N LEU A 106 3.43 4.43 24.02
CA LEU A 106 3.06 4.07 25.39
C LEU A 106 2.60 5.24 26.26
N PRO A 107 3.22 6.44 26.20
CA PRO A 107 2.77 7.57 27.02
C PRO A 107 1.32 8.00 26.73
N VAL A 108 0.91 8.13 25.47
CA VAL A 108 -0.48 8.49 25.14
C VAL A 108 -1.44 7.32 25.37
N PHE A 109 -1.01 6.07 25.11
CA PHE A 109 -1.80 4.89 25.43
C PHE A 109 -2.15 4.84 26.93
N LYS A 110 -1.15 5.00 27.80
CA LYS A 110 -1.31 5.02 29.26
C LYS A 110 -2.15 6.20 29.73
N LYS A 111 -1.99 7.38 29.13
CA LYS A 111 -2.81 8.55 29.45
C LYS A 111 -4.30 8.28 29.17
N VAL A 112 -4.60 7.71 28.01
CA VAL A 112 -5.97 7.52 27.51
C VAL A 112 -6.66 6.32 28.16
N THR A 113 -5.95 5.21 28.36
CA THR A 113 -6.52 3.94 28.84
C THR A 113 -6.26 3.67 30.33
N GLY A 114 -5.19 4.25 30.88
CA GLY A 114 -4.67 3.94 32.22
C GLY A 114 -3.92 2.61 32.29
N GLN A 115 -3.71 1.96 31.14
CA GLN A 115 -3.07 0.65 30.99
C GLN A 115 -1.69 0.83 30.35
N GLU A 116 -0.80 -0.15 30.51
CA GLU A 116 0.54 -0.15 29.89
C GLU A 116 0.69 -1.20 28.78
N THR A 117 -0.32 -2.04 28.61
CA THR A 117 -0.35 -3.08 27.57
C THR A 117 -1.81 -3.50 27.30
N GLY A 118 -2.00 -4.41 26.35
CA GLY A 118 -3.30 -4.98 25.99
C GLY A 118 -3.95 -4.31 24.79
N ARG A 119 -5.24 -4.64 24.59
CA ARG A 119 -6.07 -4.20 23.48
C ARG A 119 -7.33 -3.56 24.05
N TRP A 120 -7.51 -2.26 23.86
CA TRP A 120 -8.62 -1.51 24.49
C TRP A 120 -9.38 -0.70 23.47
N LYS A 121 -10.71 -0.76 23.54
CA LYS A 121 -11.55 0.02 22.64
C LYS A 121 -11.44 1.52 22.90
N VAL A 122 -11.11 2.27 21.86
CA VAL A 122 -11.04 3.74 21.88
C VAL A 122 -12.01 4.34 20.87
N ALA A 123 -12.36 5.59 21.11
CA ALA A 123 -13.06 6.43 20.18
C ALA A 123 -12.20 7.67 19.89
N TRP A 124 -12.06 8.04 18.63
CA TRP A 124 -11.19 9.14 18.21
C TRP A 124 -11.73 9.88 16.99
N LYS A 125 -11.19 11.07 16.76
CA LYS A 125 -11.51 11.92 15.61
C LYS A 125 -10.31 12.77 15.24
N TYR A 126 -10.22 13.17 13.97
CA TYR A 126 -9.26 14.20 13.56
C TYR A 126 -9.59 15.52 14.26
N VAL A 127 -8.54 16.20 14.73
CA VAL A 127 -8.61 17.52 15.35
C VAL A 127 -7.48 18.40 14.84
N ASP A 128 -7.61 19.69 15.09
CA ASP A 128 -6.53 20.63 14.84
C ASP A 128 -5.36 20.38 15.78
N CYS A 129 -4.16 20.35 15.19
CA CYS A 129 -2.91 20.21 15.91
C CYS A 129 -2.57 21.48 16.71
N PRO A 130 -2.07 21.36 17.95
CA PRO A 130 -1.69 22.49 18.79
C PRO A 130 -0.31 23.05 18.39
N VAL A 131 -0.23 23.59 17.17
CA VAL A 131 1.01 24.12 16.58
C VAL A 131 1.35 25.51 17.12
N GLN A 132 2.64 25.87 17.08
CA GLN A 132 3.12 27.22 17.33
C GLN A 132 3.92 27.71 16.13
N GLY A 133 3.70 28.96 15.71
CA GLY A 133 4.32 29.51 14.50
C GLY A 133 3.66 29.03 13.20
N GLY A 134 4.27 29.40 12.08
CA GLY A 134 3.77 29.03 10.75
C GLY A 134 4.18 27.63 10.32
N VAL A 135 3.66 27.21 9.17
CA VAL A 135 3.99 25.93 8.54
C VAL A 135 5.50 25.87 8.28
N LYS A 136 6.07 24.68 8.40
CA LYS A 136 7.45 24.41 8.03
C LYS A 136 7.47 23.63 6.71
N VAL A 137 8.29 24.10 5.79
CA VAL A 137 8.45 23.51 4.46
C VAL A 137 9.80 22.81 4.44
N CYS A 138 9.79 21.48 4.53
CA CYS A 138 10.99 20.67 4.64
C CYS A 138 11.37 20.09 3.29
N ALA A 139 12.55 20.43 2.77
CA ALA A 139 13.04 19.85 1.52
C ALA A 139 13.85 18.59 1.83
N LYS A 140 13.43 17.45 1.29
CA LYS A 140 14.07 16.15 1.54
C LYS A 140 15.56 16.20 1.18
N SER A 141 16.39 15.46 1.90
CA SER A 141 17.78 15.20 1.51
C SER A 141 17.87 14.77 0.04
N GLY A 142 18.82 15.36 -0.69
CA GLY A 142 18.97 15.21 -2.15
C GLY A 142 18.16 16.22 -2.99
N SER A 143 17.35 17.08 -2.38
CA SER A 143 16.64 18.15 -3.11
C SER A 143 17.61 19.13 -3.77
N SER A 144 17.30 19.52 -4.99
CA SER A 144 18.08 20.41 -5.83
C SER A 144 17.19 21.08 -6.89
N ALA A 145 17.75 21.98 -7.69
CA ALA A 145 17.01 22.61 -8.77
C ALA A 145 16.51 21.61 -9.84
N TYR A 146 16.98 20.36 -9.81
CA TYR A 146 16.66 19.30 -10.76
C TYR A 146 15.79 18.19 -10.17
N TRP A 147 15.58 18.18 -8.85
CA TRP A 147 14.72 17.21 -8.18
C TRP A 147 14.31 17.78 -6.82
N LEU A 148 13.02 17.85 -6.51
CA LEU A 148 12.55 18.44 -5.27
C LEU A 148 11.40 17.63 -4.68
N ALA A 149 11.54 17.26 -3.42
CA ALA A 149 10.49 16.65 -2.62
C ALA A 149 10.32 17.45 -1.32
N ILE A 150 9.09 17.88 -1.03
CA ILE A 150 8.75 18.73 0.10
C ILE A 150 7.83 17.99 1.06
N GLN A 151 8.16 18.01 2.35
CA GLN A 151 7.25 17.61 3.42
C GLN A 151 6.75 18.85 4.17
N PRO A 152 5.42 19.05 4.26
CA PRO A 152 4.86 20.07 5.14
C PRO A 152 4.86 19.56 6.59
N ALA A 153 5.39 20.36 7.50
CA ALA A 153 5.39 20.11 8.93
C ALA A 153 4.76 21.29 9.70
N ASN A 154 4.48 21.10 10.99
CA ASN A 154 3.89 22.13 11.86
C ASN A 154 2.58 22.72 11.31
N THR A 155 1.67 21.87 10.83
CA THR A 155 0.38 22.28 10.23
C THR A 155 -0.78 22.11 11.19
N VAL A 156 -1.74 23.04 11.22
CA VAL A 156 -2.96 22.92 12.03
C VAL A 156 -3.81 21.70 11.63
N ASN A 157 -4.18 21.56 10.35
CA ASN A 157 -5.17 20.56 9.92
C ASN A 157 -4.58 19.44 9.01
N GLY A 158 -3.29 19.54 8.69
CA GLY A 158 -2.61 18.76 7.66
C GLY A 158 -2.79 19.34 6.26
N VAL A 159 -1.97 18.88 5.31
CA VAL A 159 -2.03 19.27 3.90
C VAL A 159 -2.72 18.16 3.11
N LYS A 160 -3.81 18.50 2.42
CA LYS A 160 -4.55 17.61 1.52
C LYS A 160 -3.96 17.59 0.12
N SER A 161 -3.44 18.73 -0.35
CA SER A 161 -2.79 18.83 -1.65
C SER A 161 -1.80 19.99 -1.70
N MET A 162 -0.85 19.90 -2.62
CA MET A 162 0.20 20.90 -2.81
C MET A 162 0.40 21.19 -4.29
N SER A 163 0.78 22.43 -4.61
CA SER A 163 1.34 22.79 -5.91
C SER A 163 2.67 23.51 -5.71
N ILE A 164 3.62 23.24 -6.60
CA ILE A 164 4.95 23.86 -6.61
C ILE A 164 5.15 24.53 -7.97
N ASN A 165 5.54 25.81 -7.94
CA ASN A 165 5.77 26.63 -9.13
C ASN A 165 4.59 26.61 -10.12
N GLY A 166 3.37 26.52 -9.59
CA GLY A 166 2.12 26.49 -10.36
C GLY A 166 1.72 25.13 -10.93
N ALA A 167 2.52 24.07 -10.74
CA ALA A 167 2.18 22.71 -11.14
C ALA A 167 1.73 21.86 -9.94
N SER A 168 0.83 20.91 -10.17
CA SER A 168 0.45 19.91 -9.16
C SER A 168 1.69 19.20 -8.62
N CYS A 169 1.73 19.03 -7.30
CA CYS A 169 2.81 18.37 -6.59
C CYS A 169 2.18 17.15 -5.91
N PRO A 170 2.14 15.98 -6.58
CA PRO A 170 1.52 14.77 -6.02
C PRO A 170 2.36 14.21 -4.87
N LEU A 171 1.71 13.45 -4.00
CA LEU A 171 2.39 12.67 -2.96
C LEU A 171 3.34 11.67 -3.62
N PHE A 172 4.54 11.53 -3.05
CA PHE A 172 5.60 10.69 -3.52
C PHE A 172 5.32 9.24 -3.09
N GLY A 173 4.45 8.61 -3.90
CA GLY A 173 4.12 7.18 -3.98
C GLY A 173 4.39 6.29 -2.77
N GLY A 174 3.35 6.00 -1.99
CA GLY A 174 3.17 4.76 -1.23
C GLY A 174 4.16 4.40 -0.11
N THR A 175 5.25 5.12 0.08
CA THR A 175 6.29 4.75 1.08
C THR A 175 6.78 5.88 1.97
N ALA A 176 6.45 7.16 1.72
CA ALA A 176 6.84 8.27 2.60
C ALA A 176 6.00 9.55 2.37
N PHE A 177 5.74 10.31 3.44
CA PHE A 177 5.00 11.58 3.39
C PHE A 177 5.84 12.72 2.82
N TYR A 178 5.99 12.77 1.49
CA TYR A 178 6.62 13.86 0.75
C TYR A 178 5.82 14.18 -0.50
N TYR A 179 5.76 15.44 -0.90
CA TYR A 179 5.16 15.88 -2.16
C TYR A 179 6.27 16.16 -3.18
N ARG A 180 6.23 15.51 -4.34
CA ARG A 180 7.26 15.62 -5.38
C ARG A 180 6.92 16.69 -6.42
N ALA A 181 7.79 17.69 -6.54
CA ALA A 181 7.62 18.77 -7.51
C ALA A 181 7.63 18.25 -8.95
N GLN A 182 6.65 18.68 -9.74
CA GLN A 182 6.60 18.44 -11.20
C GLN A 182 7.13 19.62 -12.00
N SER A 183 7.17 20.82 -11.41
CA SER A 183 7.75 22.03 -11.99
C SER A 183 8.94 22.48 -11.14
N LEU A 184 10.13 22.33 -11.70
CA LEU A 184 11.40 22.53 -11.01
C LEU A 184 11.94 23.94 -11.25
N GLY A 185 12.85 24.38 -10.38
CA GLY A 185 13.46 25.69 -10.43
C GLY A 185 14.45 25.90 -9.28
N PRO A 186 15.03 27.09 -9.14
CA PRO A 186 15.96 27.38 -8.05
C PRO A 186 15.29 27.20 -6.68
N LEU A 187 15.91 26.43 -5.80
CA LEU A 187 15.42 26.20 -4.43
C LEU A 187 15.25 27.51 -3.64
N SER A 188 16.12 28.48 -3.91
CA SER A 188 16.11 29.80 -3.26
C SER A 188 14.84 30.61 -3.52
N SER A 189 14.04 30.24 -4.53
CA SER A 189 12.79 30.90 -4.88
C SER A 189 11.74 29.89 -5.34
N THR A 190 11.30 29.03 -4.42
CA THR A 190 10.28 28.01 -4.69
C THR A 190 8.89 28.53 -4.30
N LYS A 191 7.98 28.67 -5.26
CA LYS A 191 6.58 29.04 -4.96
C LYS A 191 5.81 27.79 -4.53
N VAL A 192 5.27 27.78 -3.32
CA VAL A 192 4.50 26.67 -2.77
C VAL A 192 3.09 27.13 -2.43
N THR A 193 2.09 26.40 -2.91
CA THR A 193 0.69 26.52 -2.53
C THR A 193 0.27 25.23 -1.86
N MET A 194 -0.32 25.31 -0.67
CA MET A 194 -0.81 24.15 0.08
C MET A 194 -2.29 24.35 0.40
N THR A 195 -3.09 23.31 0.23
CA THR A 195 -4.51 23.28 0.62
C THR A 195 -4.67 22.29 1.77
N SER A 196 -5.32 22.73 2.85
CA SER A 196 -5.56 21.92 4.04
C SER A 196 -6.70 20.91 3.85
N PHE A 197 -6.87 20.01 4.81
CA PHE A 197 -8.06 19.14 4.86
C PHE A 197 -9.35 19.89 5.20
N SER A 198 -9.27 21.08 5.81
CA SER A 198 -10.39 22.01 6.04
C SER A 198 -10.75 22.85 4.82
N GLY A 199 -9.92 22.83 3.77
CA GLY A 199 -10.18 23.47 2.48
C GLY A 199 -9.58 24.86 2.30
N ASP A 200 -9.05 25.48 3.36
CA ASP A 200 -8.29 26.72 3.25
C ASP A 200 -6.91 26.48 2.60
N SER A 201 -6.42 27.50 1.89
CA SER A 201 -5.15 27.40 1.14
C SER A 201 -4.21 28.54 1.49
N ILE A 202 -2.93 28.23 1.61
CA ILE A 202 -1.85 29.19 1.79
C ILE A 202 -0.93 29.15 0.56
N THR A 203 -0.38 30.29 0.17
CA THR A 203 0.60 30.39 -0.92
C THR A 203 1.72 31.33 -0.52
N THR A 204 2.96 30.93 -0.75
CA THR A 204 4.14 31.75 -0.48
C THR A 204 5.33 31.33 -1.35
N THR A 205 6.36 32.17 -1.41
CA THR A 205 7.66 31.81 -1.99
C THR A 205 8.64 31.53 -0.85
N VAL A 206 9.33 30.40 -0.92
CA VAL A 206 10.23 29.91 0.13
C VAL A 206 11.62 29.69 -0.45
N SER A 207 12.64 30.11 0.31
CA SER A 207 14.02 29.70 0.07
C SER A 207 14.26 28.38 0.79
N LEU A 208 14.39 27.30 0.01
CA LEU A 208 14.61 25.95 0.51
C LEU A 208 16.10 25.59 0.50
N GLU A 209 16.47 24.70 1.40
CA GLU A 209 17.78 24.04 1.41
C GLU A 209 17.53 22.55 1.62
N ALA A 210 18.26 21.71 0.88
CA ALA A 210 18.14 20.27 1.02
C ALA A 210 18.43 19.84 2.47
N ASP A 211 17.64 18.87 2.94
CA ASP A 211 17.75 18.32 4.29
C ASP A 211 17.44 19.33 5.42
N LYS A 212 16.69 20.39 5.12
CA LYS A 212 16.27 21.40 6.10
C LYS A 212 14.80 21.78 5.97
N CYS A 213 14.25 22.26 7.08
CA CYS A 213 12.92 22.85 7.17
C CYS A 213 12.99 24.37 7.25
N THR A 214 12.30 25.06 6.34
CA THR A 214 12.15 26.52 6.38
C THR A 214 10.76 26.88 6.91
N GLN A 215 10.71 27.62 8.01
CA GLN A 215 9.44 28.10 8.57
C GLN A 215 8.93 29.31 7.78
N ILE A 216 7.69 29.26 7.33
CA ILE A 216 6.98 30.38 6.69
C ILE A 216 6.13 31.12 7.72
N SER A 217 5.67 32.34 7.40
CA SER A 217 4.82 33.11 8.33
C SER A 217 3.36 32.66 8.31
N GLN A 218 2.93 31.97 7.25
CA GLN A 218 1.57 31.51 7.06
C GLN A 218 1.25 30.24 7.86
N GLN A 219 0.01 30.12 8.29
CA GLN A 219 -0.57 28.93 8.93
C GLN A 219 -2.02 28.76 8.44
N PHE A 220 -2.53 27.53 8.47
CA PHE A 220 -3.94 27.24 8.20
C PHE A 220 -4.84 27.78 9.32
N ALA A 221 -6.11 28.02 9.01
CA ALA A 221 -7.09 28.49 9.98
C ALA A 221 -7.36 27.43 11.06
N PHE A 222 -7.48 27.87 12.32
CA PHE A 222 -7.84 27.01 13.46
C PHE A 222 -9.37 26.93 13.55
N ASN A 223 -9.93 25.77 13.26
CA ASN A 223 -11.35 25.45 13.38
C ASN A 223 -11.57 24.69 14.70
N GLY A 224 -11.38 25.38 15.83
CA GLY A 224 -11.73 24.84 17.14
C GLY A 224 -13.20 24.41 17.16
N GLY A 225 -13.46 23.13 17.46
CA GLY A 225 -14.82 22.59 17.45
C GLY A 225 -15.76 23.31 18.43
N GLY A 226 -16.72 24.08 17.90
CA GLY A 226 -17.91 24.55 18.62
C GLY A 226 -18.34 25.99 18.32
N GLY A 227 -19.25 26.17 17.35
CA GLY A 227 -20.26 27.24 17.37
C GLY A 227 -20.05 28.48 16.48
N GLY A 228 -20.85 28.56 15.40
CA GLY A 228 -21.43 29.82 14.90
C GLY A 228 -20.69 30.54 13.77
N SER A 229 -20.87 30.12 12.52
CA SER A 229 -20.64 31.00 11.36
C SER A 229 -21.89 31.86 11.10
N ALA A 230 -21.73 33.18 11.19
CA ALA A 230 -22.71 34.16 10.72
C ALA A 230 -22.99 34.01 9.22
N PRO A 231 -24.18 34.41 8.71
CA PRO A 231 -24.59 34.14 7.34
C PRO A 231 -23.87 35.05 6.34
N ALA A 232 -23.42 34.47 5.22
CA ALA A 232 -22.99 35.22 4.04
C ALA A 232 -24.20 35.86 3.32
N PRO A 233 -24.02 36.98 2.58
CA PRO A 233 -25.11 37.77 2.02
C PRO A 233 -25.88 37.05 0.90
N ALA A 234 -27.19 37.27 0.84
CA ALA A 234 -28.09 36.69 -0.15
C ALA A 234 -27.77 37.14 -1.59
N PRO A 235 -27.71 36.24 -2.59
CA PRO A 235 -27.67 36.61 -4.00
C PRO A 235 -29.03 37.12 -4.49
N GLY A 236 -29.01 38.16 -5.33
CA GLY A 236 -30.19 38.72 -6.00
C GLY A 236 -30.84 37.78 -7.03
N PRO A 237 -32.06 38.09 -7.49
CA PRO A 237 -32.88 37.16 -8.28
C PRO A 237 -32.35 36.96 -9.71
N ALA A 238 -32.25 35.70 -10.12
CA ALA A 238 -31.84 35.28 -11.47
C ALA A 238 -33.04 35.25 -12.46
N PRO A 239 -32.82 35.44 -13.79
CA PRO A 239 -33.87 35.47 -14.81
C PRO A 239 -34.49 34.11 -15.12
N ALA A 240 -35.68 34.13 -15.73
CA ALA A 240 -36.51 32.95 -16.02
C ALA A 240 -35.88 31.95 -17.01
N PRO A 241 -36.22 30.64 -16.93
CA PRO A 241 -35.57 29.58 -17.70
C PRO A 241 -36.07 29.49 -19.16
N ALA A 242 -35.15 29.20 -20.08
CA ALA A 242 -35.46 28.75 -21.44
C ALA A 242 -35.76 27.23 -21.49
N PRO A 243 -36.51 26.73 -22.50
CA PRO A 243 -36.93 25.32 -22.56
C PRO A 243 -35.78 24.33 -22.76
N ALA A 244 -35.84 23.21 -22.06
CA ALA A 244 -34.83 22.15 -22.05
C ALA A 244 -34.82 21.31 -23.35
N PRO A 245 -33.64 20.91 -23.87
CA PRO A 245 -33.51 19.88 -24.90
C PRO A 245 -33.88 18.48 -24.38
N ALA A 246 -34.31 17.61 -25.29
CA ALA A 246 -34.75 16.25 -25.00
C ALA A 246 -33.65 15.37 -24.34
N PRO A 247 -34.02 14.37 -23.51
CA PRO A 247 -33.05 13.56 -22.78
C PRO A 247 -32.19 12.69 -23.71
N ALA A 248 -30.88 12.71 -23.47
CA ALA A 248 -29.95 11.73 -24.03
C ALA A 248 -30.22 10.33 -23.42
N PRO A 249 -30.01 9.23 -24.17
CA PRO A 249 -30.14 7.87 -23.64
C PRO A 249 -29.22 7.66 -22.43
N ALA A 250 -29.72 6.96 -21.42
CA ALA A 250 -28.96 6.62 -20.22
C ALA A 250 -27.71 5.79 -20.57
N PRO A 251 -26.56 6.06 -19.92
CA PRO A 251 -25.40 5.16 -19.99
C PRO A 251 -25.79 3.78 -19.42
N PRO A 252 -25.23 2.69 -19.97
CA PRO A 252 -25.47 1.36 -19.42
C PRO A 252 -24.99 1.29 -17.97
N SER A 253 -25.70 0.49 -17.17
CA SER A 253 -25.47 0.21 -15.76
C SER A 253 -23.98 0.00 -15.43
N GLY A 254 -23.48 0.77 -14.47
CA GLY A 254 -22.11 0.69 -13.99
C GLY A 254 -21.76 -0.70 -13.44
N PRO A 255 -20.56 -1.24 -13.75
CA PRO A 255 -20.14 -2.54 -13.26
C PRO A 255 -19.65 -2.53 -11.81
N VAL A 256 -19.79 -3.70 -11.20
CA VAL A 256 -19.36 -4.08 -9.85
C VAL A 256 -17.84 -3.93 -9.72
N PRO A 257 -17.31 -3.48 -8.56
CA PRO A 257 -15.87 -3.44 -8.31
C PRO A 257 -15.22 -4.80 -8.55
N ALA A 258 -14.05 -4.82 -9.22
CA ALA A 258 -13.27 -6.04 -9.35
C ALA A 258 -12.90 -6.56 -7.95
N PRO A 259 -13.10 -7.85 -7.64
CA PRO A 259 -12.75 -8.39 -6.34
C PRO A 259 -11.23 -8.33 -6.12
N ALA A 260 -10.82 -7.88 -4.94
CA ALA A 260 -9.42 -7.98 -4.51
C ALA A 260 -8.96 -9.44 -4.58
N ALA A 261 -7.72 -9.68 -5.00
CA ALA A 261 -7.17 -11.03 -5.06
C ALA A 261 -7.17 -11.66 -3.66
N SER A 262 -7.97 -12.71 -3.49
CA SER A 262 -7.94 -13.59 -2.33
C SER A 262 -6.54 -14.19 -2.11
N LEU A 263 -6.22 -14.57 -0.87
CA LEU A 263 -5.00 -15.34 -0.58
C LEU A 263 -4.90 -16.59 -1.46
N GLN A 264 -6.04 -17.24 -1.74
CA GLN A 264 -6.11 -18.40 -2.62
C GLN A 264 -5.65 -18.07 -4.05
N SER A 265 -6.08 -16.95 -4.62
CA SER A 265 -5.66 -16.56 -5.96
C SER A 265 -4.19 -16.17 -6.04
N ARG A 266 -3.60 -15.63 -4.96
CA ARG A 266 -2.15 -15.36 -4.90
C ARG A 266 -1.32 -16.63 -4.79
N LEU A 267 -1.82 -17.64 -4.06
CA LEU A 267 -1.17 -18.94 -3.93
C LEU A 267 -1.20 -19.79 -5.22
N MET A 268 -2.10 -19.47 -6.16
CA MET A 268 -2.11 -20.11 -7.48
C MET A 268 -0.93 -19.68 -8.35
N LEU A 269 -0.26 -18.59 -8.00
CA LEU A 269 0.87 -18.04 -8.74
C LEU A 269 2.18 -18.41 -8.03
N PRO A 270 3.32 -18.38 -8.75
CA PRO A 270 4.60 -18.32 -8.08
C PRO A 270 4.62 -17.08 -7.16
N PHE A 271 5.31 -17.16 -6.04
CA PHE A 271 5.42 -16.06 -5.09
C PHE A 271 6.78 -16.08 -4.39
N SER A 272 7.11 -14.98 -3.74
CA SER A 272 8.21 -14.93 -2.79
C SER A 272 7.65 -14.85 -1.38
N PHE A 273 8.25 -15.57 -0.44
CA PHE A 273 7.97 -15.35 0.97
C PHE A 273 8.72 -14.11 1.44
N VAL A 274 8.07 -13.32 2.27
CA VAL A 274 8.66 -12.14 2.91
C VAL A 274 8.44 -12.21 4.42
N THR A 275 9.49 -11.90 5.17
CA THR A 275 9.46 -11.79 6.63
C THR A 275 9.03 -10.38 7.06
N ASN A 276 8.70 -10.21 8.35
CA ASN A 276 8.33 -8.89 8.89
C ASN A 276 9.43 -7.81 8.79
N ASN A 277 10.70 -8.19 8.65
CA ASN A 277 11.83 -7.28 8.42
C ASN A 277 12.20 -7.16 6.92
N ASN A 278 11.26 -7.46 6.03
CA ASN A 278 11.39 -7.32 4.58
C ASN A 278 12.55 -8.14 3.98
N GLN A 279 12.89 -9.28 4.58
CA GLN A 279 13.80 -10.27 4.01
C GLN A 279 12.98 -11.28 3.21
N ALA A 280 13.52 -11.78 2.12
CA ALA A 280 12.91 -12.85 1.35
C ALA A 280 13.48 -14.21 1.77
N ILE A 281 12.62 -15.24 1.77
CA ILE A 281 13.08 -16.62 2.04
C ILE A 281 13.54 -17.24 0.73
N LEU A 282 14.79 -17.73 0.74
CA LEU A 282 15.38 -18.47 -0.37
C LEU A 282 15.66 -19.93 -0.04
N GLU A 283 15.65 -20.75 -1.08
CA GLU A 283 16.28 -22.06 -1.08
C GLU A 283 17.77 -21.94 -1.44
N TYR A 284 18.63 -22.65 -0.71
CA TYR A 284 20.05 -22.78 -1.05
C TYR A 284 20.62 -24.14 -0.60
N TYR A 285 21.04 -24.96 -1.56
CA TYR A 285 21.60 -26.31 -1.33
C TYR A 285 20.73 -27.19 -0.43
N GLY A 286 19.40 -27.12 -0.60
CA GLY A 286 18.46 -27.89 0.20
C GLY A 286 18.08 -27.23 1.53
N GLY A 287 18.74 -26.15 1.94
CA GLY A 287 18.38 -25.37 3.11
C GLY A 287 17.45 -24.21 2.78
N LEU A 288 16.82 -23.63 3.81
CA LEU A 288 16.04 -22.40 3.72
C LEU A 288 16.74 -21.28 4.50
N TYR A 289 16.81 -20.09 3.91
CA TYR A 289 17.50 -18.94 4.48
C TYR A 289 16.70 -17.66 4.28
N MET A 290 16.92 -16.63 5.10
CA MET A 290 16.36 -15.29 4.88
C MET A 290 17.46 -14.31 4.46
N MET A 291 17.27 -13.59 3.37
CA MET A 291 18.20 -12.58 2.88
C MET A 291 17.47 -11.46 2.11
N PRO A 292 18.13 -10.32 1.82
CA PRO A 292 17.55 -9.32 0.92
C PRO A 292 17.24 -9.97 -0.43
N ASN A 293 16.06 -9.70 -0.98
CA ASN A 293 15.62 -10.34 -2.22
C ASN A 293 16.56 -9.95 -3.37
N GLN A 294 17.30 -10.92 -3.91
CA GLN A 294 18.10 -10.73 -5.12
C GLN A 294 17.32 -11.09 -6.38
N TYR A 295 16.02 -11.36 -6.23
CA TYR A 295 15.07 -11.63 -7.30
C TYR A 295 15.41 -12.84 -8.18
N SER A 296 16.29 -13.73 -7.72
CA SER A 296 16.63 -14.98 -8.43
C SER A 296 15.57 -16.07 -8.23
N ASN A 297 15.68 -17.17 -8.98
CA ASN A 297 14.77 -18.33 -8.85
C ASN A 297 14.78 -18.96 -7.44
N ASN A 298 15.84 -18.75 -6.67
CA ASN A 298 15.96 -19.26 -5.30
C ASN A 298 14.91 -18.68 -4.34
N TYR A 299 14.39 -17.50 -4.64
CA TYR A 299 13.39 -16.80 -3.82
C TYR A 299 11.95 -17.05 -4.29
N ILE A 300 11.75 -17.91 -5.29
CA ILE A 300 10.45 -18.13 -5.92
C ILE A 300 9.94 -19.51 -5.54
N TRP A 301 8.73 -19.53 -5.02
CA TRP A 301 8.01 -20.70 -4.53
C TRP A 301 6.70 -20.88 -5.28
N GLN A 302 6.18 -22.09 -5.30
CA GLN A 302 4.87 -22.43 -5.88
C GLN A 302 4.08 -23.26 -4.88
N TYR A 303 2.77 -23.03 -4.76
CA TYR A 303 1.92 -23.79 -3.86
C TYR A 303 0.95 -24.68 -4.63
N ASN A 304 0.98 -25.98 -4.33
CA ASN A 304 0.01 -26.95 -4.83
C ASN A 304 -1.09 -27.13 -3.78
N SER A 305 -2.26 -26.55 -4.02
CA SER A 305 -3.38 -26.62 -3.07
C SER A 305 -4.01 -28.00 -2.93
N ALA A 306 -3.88 -28.88 -3.94
CA ALA A 306 -4.41 -30.24 -3.88
C ALA A 306 -3.57 -31.14 -2.96
N THR A 307 -2.26 -30.92 -2.90
CA THR A 307 -1.33 -31.70 -2.05
C THR A 307 -0.85 -30.94 -0.81
N GLN A 308 -1.15 -29.64 -0.72
CA GLN A 308 -0.65 -28.68 0.28
C GLN A 308 0.88 -28.52 0.30
N GLN A 309 1.53 -28.76 -0.84
CA GLN A 309 2.99 -28.69 -0.95
C GLN A 309 3.45 -27.31 -1.40
N ILE A 310 4.57 -26.86 -0.83
CA ILE A 310 5.28 -25.65 -1.28
C ILE A 310 6.55 -26.09 -2.00
N GLN A 311 6.62 -25.86 -3.30
CA GLN A 311 7.72 -26.26 -4.18
C GLN A 311 8.68 -25.10 -4.43
N SER A 312 9.99 -25.38 -4.41
CA SER A 312 11.03 -24.42 -4.82
C SER A 312 11.17 -24.38 -6.33
N ARG A 313 11.33 -23.17 -6.89
CA ARG A 313 11.61 -23.01 -8.32
C ARG A 313 13.07 -23.24 -8.70
N SER A 314 14.02 -23.00 -7.78
CA SER A 314 15.45 -23.28 -8.01
C SER A 314 15.79 -24.76 -7.83
N ALA A 315 15.14 -25.43 -6.88
CA ALA A 315 15.31 -26.85 -6.62
C ALA A 315 14.19 -27.64 -7.32
N ASN A 316 14.30 -27.79 -8.63
CA ASN A 316 13.30 -28.46 -9.47
C ASN A 316 12.88 -29.82 -8.88
N GLY A 317 11.57 -29.96 -8.64
CA GLY A 317 10.99 -31.18 -8.06
C GLY A 317 11.13 -31.31 -6.54
N GLN A 318 11.63 -30.29 -5.83
CA GLN A 318 11.74 -30.31 -4.37
C GLN A 318 10.75 -29.38 -3.67
N CYS A 319 10.20 -29.87 -2.56
CA CYS A 319 9.21 -29.24 -1.72
C CYS A 319 9.78 -29.02 -0.32
N ILE A 320 9.28 -28.01 0.39
CA ILE A 320 9.61 -27.80 1.82
C ILE A 320 9.15 -29.04 2.60
N ASP A 321 10.07 -29.68 3.31
CA ASP A 321 9.84 -30.91 4.08
C ASP A 321 10.30 -30.70 5.53
N ALA A 322 9.41 -30.99 6.48
CA ALA A 322 9.69 -30.99 7.91
C ALA A 322 9.98 -32.41 8.40
N TYR A 323 11.24 -32.70 8.69
CA TYR A 323 11.68 -34.04 9.10
C TYR A 323 12.15 -34.07 10.55
N ARG A 324 12.06 -35.25 11.16
CA ARG A 324 12.59 -35.49 12.51
C ARG A 324 14.02 -36.01 12.42
N GLY A 325 14.96 -35.32 13.06
CA GLY A 325 16.35 -35.73 13.14
C GLY A 325 16.56 -36.94 14.06
N SER A 326 17.75 -37.53 14.00
CA SER A 326 18.13 -38.67 14.85
C SER A 326 18.16 -38.33 16.35
N ASP A 327 18.29 -37.04 16.67
CA ASP A 327 18.23 -36.49 18.02
C ASP A 327 16.79 -36.25 18.51
N GLY A 328 15.79 -36.54 17.66
CA GLY A 328 14.38 -36.39 17.97
C GLY A 328 13.84 -34.97 17.73
N ASN A 329 14.67 -34.00 17.33
CA ASN A 329 14.23 -32.63 17.03
C ASN A 329 13.61 -32.54 15.63
N MET A 330 12.78 -31.51 15.40
CA MET A 330 12.22 -31.20 14.08
C MET A 330 13.14 -30.24 13.32
N TYR A 331 13.29 -30.48 12.03
CA TYR A 331 14.10 -29.70 11.11
C TYR A 331 13.33 -29.40 9.83
N VAL A 332 13.85 -28.49 9.01
CA VAL A 332 13.28 -28.16 7.70
C VAL A 332 14.39 -28.13 6.66
N HIS A 333 14.06 -28.65 5.48
CA HIS A 333 14.88 -28.60 4.28
C HIS A 333 13.96 -28.63 3.04
N THR A 334 14.52 -28.59 1.84
CA THR A 334 13.80 -29.03 0.65
C THR A 334 14.13 -30.49 0.34
N TRP A 335 13.10 -31.24 -0.06
CA TRP A 335 13.23 -32.66 -0.41
C TRP A 335 12.33 -33.00 -1.60
N GLN A 336 12.59 -34.12 -2.28
CA GLN A 336 11.77 -34.55 -3.42
C GLN A 336 10.27 -34.53 -3.09
N CYS A 337 9.50 -33.84 -3.92
CA CYS A 337 8.07 -33.66 -3.72
C CYS A 337 7.34 -35.02 -3.82
N ASP A 338 6.60 -35.38 -2.79
CA ASP A 338 5.70 -36.53 -2.74
C ASP A 338 4.37 -36.12 -2.10
N GLY A 339 3.30 -36.06 -2.90
CA GLY A 339 1.98 -35.60 -2.43
C GLY A 339 1.35 -36.49 -1.34
N GLY A 340 1.85 -37.73 -1.17
CA GLY A 340 1.48 -38.62 -0.09
C GLY A 340 2.23 -38.34 1.22
N ASN A 341 3.38 -37.67 1.15
CA ASN A 341 4.23 -37.41 2.31
C ASN A 341 3.63 -36.33 3.22
N GLY A 342 3.29 -36.72 4.45
CA GLY A 342 2.71 -35.81 5.45
C GLY A 342 3.65 -34.70 5.90
N ASN A 343 4.97 -34.88 5.79
CA ASN A 343 5.99 -33.90 6.19
C ASN A 343 6.12 -32.70 5.23
N GLN A 344 5.46 -32.78 4.07
CA GLN A 344 5.56 -31.76 3.02
C GLN A 344 4.29 -30.92 2.92
N LYS A 345 3.40 -31.03 3.91
CA LYS A 345 2.09 -30.39 3.87
C LYS A 345 2.09 -29.15 4.73
N TRP A 346 1.80 -28.01 4.13
CA TRP A 346 1.87 -26.69 4.73
C TRP A 346 0.58 -25.90 4.47
N VAL A 347 0.21 -25.09 5.45
CA VAL A 347 -0.88 -24.14 5.39
C VAL A 347 -0.31 -22.73 5.53
N ILE A 348 -0.59 -21.89 4.55
CA ILE A 348 -0.22 -20.48 4.56
C ILE A 348 -1.47 -19.69 4.97
N ALA A 349 -1.45 -19.10 6.16
CA ALA A 349 -2.55 -18.33 6.72
C ALA A 349 -2.04 -17.39 7.82
N ASP A 350 -2.71 -16.25 8.01
CA ASP A 350 -2.42 -15.31 9.11
C ASP A 350 -0.94 -14.88 9.18
N ASN A 351 -0.31 -14.66 8.01
CA ASN A 351 1.12 -14.38 7.87
C ASN A 351 2.02 -15.44 8.53
N LYS A 352 1.60 -16.71 8.55
CA LYS A 352 2.38 -17.84 9.04
C LYS A 352 2.41 -18.95 8.00
N VAL A 353 3.49 -19.71 8.00
CA VAL A 353 3.62 -20.98 7.26
C VAL A 353 3.58 -22.10 8.29
N LYS A 354 2.39 -22.64 8.51
CA LYS A 354 2.10 -23.68 9.51
C LYS A 354 2.18 -25.04 8.86
N HIS A 355 2.77 -26.02 9.53
CA HIS A 355 2.74 -27.39 9.06
C HIS A 355 1.33 -27.97 9.25
N ALA A 356 0.84 -28.72 8.26
CA ALA A 356 -0.55 -29.21 8.23
C ALA A 356 -0.76 -30.51 9.03
N VAL A 357 0.29 -31.34 9.16
CA VAL A 357 0.21 -32.66 9.83
C VAL A 357 0.84 -32.64 11.22
N HIS A 358 2.09 -32.21 11.35
CA HIS A 358 2.73 -31.98 12.65
C HIS A 358 2.06 -30.83 13.41
N ASN A 359 1.49 -31.15 14.58
CA ASN A 359 0.82 -30.17 15.43
C ASN A 359 1.78 -29.09 15.93
N ASN A 360 1.30 -27.85 15.91
CA ASN A 360 1.99 -26.69 16.47
C ASN A 360 3.40 -26.47 15.89
N LEU A 361 3.63 -26.77 14.61
CA LEU A 361 4.93 -26.57 13.96
C LEU A 361 4.83 -25.47 12.90
N CYS A 362 5.69 -24.46 12.99
CA CYS A 362 5.72 -23.29 12.11
C CYS A 362 7.12 -23.06 11.55
N LEU A 363 7.23 -22.49 10.35
CA LEU A 363 8.49 -21.88 9.91
C LEU A 363 8.83 -20.70 10.83
N ASP A 364 10.10 -20.59 11.19
CA ASP A 364 10.66 -19.58 12.09
C ASP A 364 11.94 -19.02 11.48
N ALA A 365 11.87 -17.75 11.07
CA ALA A 365 12.96 -16.99 10.46
C ALA A 365 13.46 -15.97 11.48
N ASN A 366 14.38 -16.39 12.36
CA ASN A 366 14.97 -15.52 13.37
C ASN A 366 16.12 -14.66 12.80
N PRO A 367 16.00 -13.33 12.71
CA PRO A 367 17.03 -12.46 12.13
C PRO A 367 18.31 -12.39 12.97
N SER A 368 18.26 -12.80 14.24
CA SER A 368 19.44 -12.91 15.11
C SER A 368 20.26 -14.18 14.88
N ASN A 369 19.78 -15.12 14.06
CA ASN A 369 20.58 -16.28 13.67
C ASN A 369 21.71 -15.83 12.74
N TRP A 370 22.95 -16.06 13.17
CA TRP A 370 24.16 -15.68 12.42
C TRP A 370 24.27 -16.36 11.05
N ASP A 371 23.66 -17.53 10.88
CA ASP A 371 23.65 -18.30 9.64
C ASP A 371 22.45 -17.97 8.74
N HIS A 372 21.57 -17.07 9.19
CA HIS A 372 20.33 -16.68 8.52
C HIS A 372 19.39 -17.84 8.16
N SER A 373 19.57 -18.99 8.80
CA SER A 373 18.76 -20.18 8.52
C SER A 373 17.32 -19.99 8.99
N VAL A 374 16.38 -20.41 8.15
CA VAL A 374 14.98 -20.60 8.52
C VAL A 374 14.83 -22.00 9.09
N LYS A 375 14.21 -22.09 10.26
CA LYS A 375 14.00 -23.34 10.99
C LYS A 375 12.52 -23.64 11.12
N VAL A 376 12.21 -24.74 11.77
CA VAL A 376 10.87 -24.99 12.31
C VAL A 376 10.89 -24.86 13.82
N TRP A 377 9.82 -24.30 14.38
CA TRP A 377 9.65 -24.15 15.82
C TRP A 377 8.18 -24.31 16.22
N SER A 378 7.92 -24.34 17.53
CA SER A 378 6.55 -24.28 18.01
C SER A 378 5.86 -23.02 17.50
N CYS A 379 4.62 -23.13 17.01
CA CYS A 379 3.88 -21.93 16.60
C CYS A 379 3.57 -21.06 17.83
N VAL A 380 3.97 -19.80 17.77
CA VAL A 380 3.75 -18.80 18.84
C VAL A 380 3.08 -17.57 18.23
N ASP A 381 1.92 -17.20 18.76
CA ASP A 381 1.20 -16.01 18.30
C ASP A 381 1.97 -14.74 18.66
N GLY A 382 2.01 -13.77 17.75
CA GLY A 382 2.79 -12.54 17.91
C GLY A 382 4.31 -12.69 17.80
N ASN A 383 4.84 -13.91 17.60
CA ASN A 383 6.26 -14.09 17.33
C ASN A 383 6.61 -13.55 15.94
N SER A 384 7.38 -12.46 15.92
CA SER A 384 7.78 -11.76 14.68
C SER A 384 8.65 -12.60 13.76
N ASN A 385 9.39 -13.58 14.27
CA ASN A 385 10.20 -14.50 13.47
C ASN A 385 9.34 -15.45 12.64
N GLN A 386 8.09 -15.68 13.05
CA GLN A 386 7.15 -16.58 12.37
C GLN A 386 6.19 -15.81 11.45
N MET A 387 6.33 -14.48 11.38
CA MET A 387 5.56 -13.64 10.48
C MET A 387 6.18 -13.72 9.08
N ILE A 388 5.76 -14.74 8.33
CA ILE A 388 6.19 -15.07 6.99
C ILE A 388 4.96 -15.02 6.09
N GLY A 389 4.86 -13.95 5.31
CA GLY A 389 3.77 -13.68 4.37
C GLY A 389 4.17 -13.90 2.93
N LEU A 390 3.20 -13.76 2.03
CA LEU A 390 3.48 -13.65 0.59
C LEU A 390 3.89 -12.20 0.28
N ALA A 391 4.92 -12.01 -0.52
CA ALA A 391 5.23 -10.70 -1.07
C ALA A 391 4.02 -10.18 -1.87
N GLY A 392 3.63 -8.93 -1.64
CA GLY A 392 2.52 -8.30 -2.37
C GLY A 392 2.84 -8.09 -3.85
N THR A 393 4.13 -8.03 -4.19
CA THR A 393 4.65 -7.81 -5.54
C THR A 393 5.67 -8.87 -5.96
N MET A 394 5.74 -9.12 -7.27
CA MET A 394 6.87 -9.81 -7.91
C MET A 394 7.53 -8.86 -8.91
N GLU A 395 8.73 -8.40 -8.58
CA GLU A 395 9.49 -7.42 -9.38
C GLU A 395 10.38 -8.10 -10.44
N HIS A 396 10.91 -7.33 -11.39
CA HIS A 396 11.84 -7.79 -12.43
C HIS A 396 11.34 -9.00 -13.23
N VAL A 397 10.05 -9.03 -13.56
CA VAL A 397 9.45 -10.13 -14.33
C VAL A 397 9.34 -9.73 -15.80
N ALA A 398 9.88 -10.55 -16.70
CA ALA A 398 9.60 -10.44 -18.13
C ALA A 398 8.34 -11.25 -18.50
N ILE A 399 7.46 -10.62 -19.29
CA ILE A 399 6.34 -11.29 -19.95
C ILE A 399 6.79 -11.64 -21.37
N THR A 400 6.87 -12.93 -21.68
CA THR A 400 7.46 -13.42 -22.93
C THR A 400 6.45 -14.24 -23.73
N LEU A 401 6.62 -14.22 -25.06
CA LEU A 401 5.95 -15.15 -25.95
C LEU A 401 7.02 -15.86 -26.78
N ARG A 402 7.64 -16.89 -26.18
CA ARG A 402 8.77 -17.63 -26.76
C ARG A 402 8.47 -18.21 -28.15
N SER A 403 7.23 -18.58 -28.44
CA SER A 403 6.81 -19.06 -29.77
C SER A 403 7.01 -18.03 -30.89
N GLN A 404 7.03 -16.74 -30.54
CA GLN A 404 7.29 -15.64 -31.46
C GLN A 404 8.65 -14.96 -31.21
N ASN A 405 9.44 -15.46 -30.25
CA ASN A 405 10.70 -14.84 -29.81
C ASN A 405 10.56 -13.36 -29.40
N VAL A 406 9.45 -13.00 -28.74
CA VAL A 406 9.21 -11.63 -28.26
C VAL A 406 9.04 -11.53 -26.76
N VAL A 407 9.25 -10.32 -26.25
CA VAL A 407 8.91 -9.84 -24.91
C VAL A 407 7.90 -8.71 -25.01
N LEU A 408 7.01 -8.61 -24.04
CA LEU A 408 6.17 -7.43 -23.86
C LEU A 408 7.02 -6.34 -23.20
N ALA A 409 7.22 -5.24 -23.91
CA ALA A 409 7.97 -4.09 -23.45
C ALA A 409 7.12 -2.82 -23.41
N ALA A 410 7.24 -2.06 -22.34
CA ALA A 410 6.68 -0.73 -22.21
C ALA A 410 7.67 0.32 -22.73
N ASN A 411 7.14 1.27 -23.50
CA ASN A 411 7.89 2.39 -24.04
C ASN A 411 7.70 3.64 -23.18
N GLN A 412 8.64 4.59 -23.28
CA GLN A 412 8.60 5.84 -22.51
C GLN A 412 7.42 6.76 -22.88
N ASP A 413 6.84 6.59 -24.06
CA ASP A 413 5.67 7.34 -24.53
C ASP A 413 4.33 6.75 -24.04
N GLY A 414 4.37 5.70 -23.22
CA GLY A 414 3.20 5.01 -22.71
C GLY A 414 2.65 3.93 -23.65
N SER A 415 3.22 3.75 -24.84
CA SER A 415 2.85 2.62 -25.70
C SER A 415 3.49 1.32 -25.21
N VAL A 416 2.94 0.19 -25.65
CA VAL A 416 3.53 -1.14 -25.43
C VAL A 416 3.87 -1.79 -26.76
N SER A 417 4.91 -2.61 -26.76
CA SER A 417 5.39 -3.31 -27.94
C SER A 417 5.67 -4.78 -27.62
N LEU A 418 5.40 -5.65 -28.60
CA LEU A 418 5.92 -7.01 -28.61
C LEU A 418 7.13 -7.00 -29.53
N ARG A 419 8.32 -7.05 -28.94
CA ARG A 419 9.60 -6.94 -29.65
C ARG A 419 10.57 -8.01 -29.18
N GLY A 420 11.65 -8.23 -29.93
CA GLY A 420 12.76 -9.05 -29.44
C GLY A 420 13.36 -8.48 -28.14
N PRO A 421 13.93 -9.33 -27.26
CA PRO A 421 14.63 -8.84 -26.08
C PRO A 421 15.88 -8.05 -26.47
N GLN A 422 16.19 -6.99 -25.72
CA GLN A 422 17.48 -6.31 -25.84
C GLN A 422 18.58 -7.23 -25.30
N GLY A 423 19.50 -7.64 -26.19
CA GLY A 423 20.51 -8.65 -25.87
C GLY A 423 20.01 -10.06 -26.13
N SER A 424 19.58 -10.76 -25.09
CA SER A 424 19.08 -12.14 -25.20
C SER A 424 18.07 -12.49 -24.11
N PHE A 425 17.32 -13.57 -24.31
CA PHE A 425 16.44 -14.12 -23.28
C PHE A 425 17.17 -14.59 -22.00
N ASN A 426 18.50 -14.78 -22.03
CA ASN A 426 19.28 -15.11 -20.84
C ASN A 426 19.72 -13.86 -20.06
N GLN A 427 19.42 -12.67 -20.57
CA GLN A 427 19.84 -11.38 -20.03
C GLN A 427 18.64 -10.43 -19.85
N LEU A 428 17.43 -10.97 -19.74
CA LEU A 428 16.19 -10.20 -19.61
C LEU A 428 16.23 -9.13 -18.50
N PRO A 429 16.84 -9.35 -17.32
CA PRO A 429 16.94 -8.30 -16.29
C PRO A 429 17.64 -7.00 -16.74
N SER A 430 18.47 -7.07 -17.80
CA SER A 430 19.12 -5.88 -18.38
C SER A 430 18.23 -5.11 -19.36
N ASP A 431 17.17 -5.73 -19.88
CA ASP A 431 16.17 -5.10 -20.74
C ASP A 431 15.09 -4.41 -19.89
N GLN A 432 15.41 -3.21 -19.41
CA GLN A 432 14.53 -2.42 -18.54
C GLN A 432 13.13 -2.20 -19.13
N GLY A 433 13.01 -2.10 -20.45
CA GLY A 433 11.72 -1.94 -21.12
C GLY A 433 10.82 -3.16 -20.99
N ALA A 434 11.39 -4.36 -20.84
CA ALA A 434 10.68 -5.63 -20.74
C ALA A 434 10.39 -6.06 -19.30
N MET A 435 10.84 -5.29 -18.30
CA MET A 435 10.65 -5.62 -16.90
C MET A 435 9.33 -5.06 -16.35
N TRP A 436 8.61 -5.94 -15.66
CA TRP A 436 7.33 -5.66 -15.04
C TRP A 436 7.33 -6.10 -13.58
N THR A 437 6.69 -5.29 -12.74
CA THR A 437 6.28 -5.66 -11.40
C THR A 437 4.84 -6.16 -11.45
N PHE A 438 4.61 -7.42 -11.08
CA PHE A 438 3.26 -7.92 -10.85
C PHE A 438 2.84 -7.57 -9.42
N ASP A 439 1.86 -6.69 -9.29
CA ASP A 439 1.23 -6.37 -8.01
C ASP A 439 0.03 -7.28 -7.80
N HIS A 440 0.28 -8.40 -7.12
CA HIS A 440 -0.74 -9.40 -6.81
C HIS A 440 -1.65 -8.97 -5.66
N ALA A 441 -1.28 -7.95 -4.88
CA ALA A 441 -2.18 -7.37 -3.89
C ALA A 441 -3.31 -6.59 -4.56
N ASN A 442 -3.01 -5.92 -5.68
CA ASN A 442 -3.94 -5.02 -6.38
C ASN A 442 -4.34 -5.49 -7.79
N ASN A 443 -3.94 -6.69 -8.20
CA ASN A 443 -4.13 -7.25 -9.56
C ASN A 443 -3.65 -6.31 -10.68
N MET A 444 -2.50 -5.66 -10.50
CA MET A 444 -1.94 -4.77 -11.51
C MET A 444 -0.62 -5.31 -12.06
N ILE A 445 -0.29 -4.91 -13.28
CA ILE A 445 1.00 -5.21 -13.91
C ILE A 445 1.66 -3.86 -14.21
N ARG A 446 2.67 -3.48 -13.43
CA ARG A 446 3.37 -2.20 -13.51
C ARG A 446 4.66 -2.33 -14.30
N SER A 447 4.86 -1.47 -15.28
CA SER A 447 6.12 -1.36 -16.00
C SER A 447 7.19 -0.77 -15.10
N GLU A 448 8.37 -1.36 -15.11
CA GLU A 448 9.53 -0.84 -14.37
C GLU A 448 10.28 0.24 -15.15
N SER A 449 10.05 0.35 -16.46
CA SER A 449 10.70 1.33 -17.32
C SER A 449 10.11 2.75 -17.20
N ASN A 450 8.80 2.84 -16.95
CA ASN A 450 8.07 4.11 -16.92
C ASN A 450 7.15 4.26 -15.68
N ALA A 451 7.16 3.28 -14.77
CA ALA A 451 6.36 3.26 -13.53
C ALA A 451 4.84 3.34 -13.73
N GLN A 452 4.34 3.08 -14.94
CA GLN A 452 2.92 3.06 -15.29
C GLN A 452 2.37 1.62 -15.30
N CYS A 453 1.06 1.47 -15.14
CA CYS A 453 0.40 0.18 -15.14
C CYS A 453 -0.15 -0.14 -16.52
N LEU A 454 -0.11 -1.43 -16.88
CA LEU A 454 -0.78 -1.93 -18.07
C LEU A 454 -2.26 -1.55 -17.99
N ASP A 455 -2.78 -0.98 -19.08
CA ASP A 455 -4.13 -0.43 -19.15
C ASP A 455 -4.74 -0.80 -20.50
N ALA A 456 -5.94 -1.36 -20.44
CA ALA A 456 -6.74 -1.65 -21.62
C ALA A 456 -8.16 -1.12 -21.43
N TYR A 457 -8.43 0.05 -22.02
CA TYR A 457 -9.68 0.79 -21.81
C TYR A 457 -10.83 0.45 -22.76
N LEU A 458 -10.62 -0.51 -23.69
CA LEU A 458 -11.61 -0.94 -24.68
C LEU A 458 -11.83 -2.45 -24.59
N GLY A 459 -12.94 -2.87 -23.99
CA GLY A 459 -13.36 -4.27 -23.88
C GLY A 459 -13.97 -4.83 -25.17
N GLN A 460 -13.18 -4.89 -26.25
CA GLN A 460 -13.56 -5.45 -27.54
C GLN A 460 -12.38 -6.17 -28.18
N ASN A 461 -12.66 -7.07 -29.13
CA ASN A 461 -11.60 -7.71 -29.92
C ASN A 461 -10.80 -6.64 -30.69
N GLY A 462 -9.49 -6.62 -30.50
CA GLY A 462 -8.61 -5.57 -31.04
C GLY A 462 -8.48 -4.34 -30.14
N GLY A 463 -9.04 -4.38 -28.93
CA GLY A 463 -8.94 -3.32 -27.93
C GLY A 463 -7.48 -2.93 -27.68
N ALA A 464 -7.21 -1.63 -27.63
CA ALA A 464 -5.86 -1.12 -27.43
C ALA A 464 -5.38 -1.42 -26.00
N VAL A 465 -4.12 -1.82 -25.89
CA VAL A 465 -3.39 -1.96 -24.63
C VAL A 465 -2.24 -0.97 -24.65
N HIS A 466 -1.99 -0.33 -23.52
CA HIS A 466 -0.93 0.66 -23.33
C HIS A 466 -0.52 0.68 -21.85
N THR A 467 0.36 1.59 -21.46
CA THR A 467 0.58 1.89 -20.04
C THR A 467 -0.02 3.24 -19.67
N TRP A 468 -0.59 3.32 -18.47
CA TRP A 468 -1.19 4.54 -17.94
C TRP A 468 -0.88 4.68 -16.44
N ALA A 469 -1.14 5.86 -15.87
CA ALA A 469 -0.97 6.08 -14.43
C ALA A 469 -1.70 5.00 -13.62
N CYS A 470 -0.96 4.35 -12.72
CA CYS A 470 -1.46 3.25 -11.90
C CYS A 470 -2.60 3.69 -11.00
N ASN A 471 -3.69 2.93 -11.00
CA ASN A 471 -4.83 3.12 -10.12
C ASN A 471 -5.49 1.77 -9.83
N ALA A 472 -5.35 1.28 -8.60
CA ALA A 472 -5.91 0.00 -8.18
C ALA A 472 -7.46 -0.06 -8.24
N ALA A 473 -8.14 1.10 -8.24
CA ALA A 473 -9.59 1.17 -8.43
C ALA A 473 -10.01 1.21 -9.91
N ASN A 474 -9.07 1.37 -10.84
CA ASN A 474 -9.37 1.39 -12.27
C ASN A 474 -9.48 -0.04 -12.81
N GLY A 475 -10.71 -0.46 -13.13
CA GLY A 475 -11.00 -1.79 -13.70
C GLY A 475 -10.22 -2.12 -14.98
N ASN A 476 -9.84 -1.11 -15.77
CA ASN A 476 -9.08 -1.28 -17.02
C ASN A 476 -7.62 -1.69 -16.80
N GLN A 477 -7.14 -1.62 -15.55
CA GLN A 477 -5.78 -1.97 -15.14
C GLN A 477 -5.72 -3.25 -14.33
N GLN A 478 -6.85 -3.95 -14.23
CA GLN A 478 -6.99 -5.15 -13.42
C GLN A 478 -6.71 -6.39 -14.28
N PHE A 479 -5.53 -6.97 -14.11
CA PHE A 479 -5.05 -8.12 -14.84
C PHE A 479 -4.65 -9.24 -13.88
N GLN A 480 -4.97 -10.47 -14.25
CA GLN A 480 -4.54 -11.66 -13.52
C GLN A 480 -3.89 -12.65 -14.46
N TYR A 481 -2.67 -13.06 -14.10
CA TYR A 481 -2.01 -14.16 -14.79
C TYR A 481 -2.55 -15.50 -14.29
N ASP A 482 -2.75 -16.45 -15.20
CA ASP A 482 -3.11 -17.84 -14.92
C ASP A 482 -1.96 -18.73 -15.41
N PRO A 483 -1.19 -19.36 -14.50
CA PRO A 483 0.01 -20.12 -14.86
C PRO A 483 -0.31 -21.46 -15.51
N SER A 484 -1.53 -21.98 -15.30
CA SER A 484 -1.96 -23.26 -15.87
C SER A 484 -2.22 -23.14 -17.37
N SER A 485 -2.90 -22.06 -17.77
CA SER A 485 -3.20 -21.74 -19.17
C SER A 485 -2.18 -20.80 -19.81
N LYS A 486 -1.27 -20.21 -19.02
CA LYS A 486 -0.33 -19.16 -19.42
C LYS A 486 -1.02 -17.90 -19.95
N THR A 487 -2.22 -17.60 -19.48
CA THR A 487 -3.02 -16.46 -19.98
C THR A 487 -2.99 -15.30 -19.01
N ILE A 488 -2.90 -14.07 -19.52
CA ILE A 488 -3.15 -12.86 -18.73
C ILE A 488 -4.59 -12.43 -19.00
N ARG A 489 -5.47 -12.65 -18.02
CA ARG A 489 -6.90 -12.35 -18.09
C ARG A 489 -7.15 -10.92 -17.61
N HIS A 490 -8.05 -10.23 -18.29
CA HIS A 490 -8.61 -8.97 -17.82
C HIS A 490 -9.71 -9.26 -16.80
N LEU A 491 -9.68 -8.60 -15.64
CA LEU A 491 -10.61 -8.89 -14.55
C LEU A 491 -11.91 -8.08 -14.62
N TYR A 492 -11.90 -6.94 -15.30
CA TYR A 492 -13.10 -6.11 -15.48
C TYR A 492 -13.91 -6.46 -16.74
N TYR A 493 -13.26 -6.55 -17.91
CA TYR A 493 -13.89 -7.10 -19.10
C TYR A 493 -13.88 -8.63 -19.06
N ASN A 494 -15.02 -9.20 -18.65
CA ASN A 494 -15.21 -10.63 -18.58
C ASN A 494 -14.87 -11.34 -19.91
N ASN A 495 -14.16 -12.45 -19.81
CA ASN A 495 -13.72 -13.27 -20.94
C ASN A 495 -12.78 -12.56 -21.93
N PHE A 496 -12.07 -11.50 -21.51
CA PHE A 496 -10.98 -10.91 -22.29
C PHE A 496 -9.61 -11.28 -21.72
N CYS A 497 -8.67 -11.50 -22.62
CA CYS A 497 -7.28 -11.84 -22.36
C CYS A 497 -6.37 -10.90 -23.14
N LEU A 498 -5.14 -10.69 -22.65
CA LEU A 498 -4.08 -10.17 -23.50
C LEU A 498 -3.83 -11.15 -24.64
N ASP A 499 -3.61 -10.60 -25.83
CA ASP A 499 -3.44 -11.35 -27.05
C ASP A 499 -2.42 -10.64 -27.95
N MET A 500 -1.51 -11.40 -28.54
CA MET A 500 -0.65 -10.93 -29.63
C MET A 500 -1.34 -11.18 -30.97
N ASP A 501 -1.65 -10.11 -31.69
CA ASP A 501 -2.01 -10.24 -33.09
C ASP A 501 -0.78 -10.65 -33.90
N PHE A 502 -0.69 -11.92 -34.30
CA PHE A 502 0.44 -12.42 -35.11
C PHE A 502 0.54 -11.75 -36.49
N GLY A 503 -0.54 -11.16 -37.00
CA GLY A 503 -0.51 -10.44 -38.28
C GLY A 503 0.21 -9.10 -38.16
N SER A 504 -0.11 -8.30 -37.13
CA SER A 504 0.44 -6.95 -36.95
C SER A 504 1.57 -6.85 -35.91
N GLY A 505 1.78 -7.87 -35.08
CA GLY A 505 2.70 -7.85 -33.95
C GLY A 505 2.23 -7.00 -32.77
N LYS A 506 0.98 -6.53 -32.79
CA LYS A 506 0.41 -5.64 -31.78
C LYS A 506 -0.10 -6.43 -30.56
N LEU A 507 0.10 -5.88 -29.36
CA LEU A 507 -0.62 -6.33 -28.17
C LEU A 507 -2.04 -5.74 -28.15
N GLN A 508 -3.02 -6.59 -27.91
CA GLN A 508 -4.43 -6.22 -27.88
C GLN A 508 -5.19 -6.95 -26.78
N LEU A 509 -6.39 -6.46 -26.46
CA LEU A 509 -7.41 -7.29 -25.82
C LEU A 509 -8.15 -8.10 -26.87
N TRP A 510 -8.36 -9.37 -26.57
CA TRP A 510 -9.18 -10.27 -27.35
C TRP A 510 -9.92 -11.24 -26.44
N GLN A 511 -11.04 -11.78 -26.90
CA GLN A 511 -11.75 -12.82 -26.16
C GLN A 511 -10.81 -14.00 -25.85
N CYS A 512 -10.85 -14.49 -24.61
CA CYS A 512 -10.03 -15.61 -24.21
C CYS A 512 -10.39 -16.86 -25.03
N HIS A 513 -9.44 -17.38 -25.78
CA HIS A 513 -9.58 -18.59 -26.59
C HIS A 513 -8.46 -19.61 -26.35
N GLY A 514 -7.47 -19.28 -25.50
CA GLY A 514 -6.41 -20.21 -25.07
C GLY A 514 -5.43 -20.59 -26.19
N GLY A 515 -5.46 -19.89 -27.32
CA GLY A 515 -4.57 -20.10 -28.45
C GLY A 515 -3.17 -19.59 -28.17
N GLN A 516 -2.22 -19.93 -29.05
CA GLN A 516 -0.80 -19.58 -28.88
C GLN A 516 -0.55 -18.07 -28.75
N SER A 517 -1.42 -17.21 -29.30
CA SER A 517 -1.34 -15.75 -29.17
C SER A 517 -1.60 -15.22 -27.76
N GLN A 518 -2.16 -16.05 -26.86
CA GLN A 518 -2.53 -15.68 -25.49
C GLN A 518 -1.70 -16.42 -24.42
N GLN A 519 -0.72 -17.23 -24.83
CA GLN A 519 0.06 -18.10 -23.94
C GLN A 519 1.40 -17.46 -23.54
N PHE A 520 1.34 -16.40 -22.74
CA PHE A 520 2.50 -15.69 -22.23
C PHE A 520 3.20 -16.45 -21.10
N ALA A 521 4.52 -16.56 -21.17
CA ALA A 521 5.32 -17.07 -20.07
C ALA A 521 5.88 -15.92 -19.22
N TYR A 522 6.03 -16.17 -17.92
CA TYR A 522 6.79 -15.30 -17.03
C TYR A 522 8.22 -15.83 -16.91
N GLU A 523 9.18 -14.96 -17.16
CA GLU A 523 10.60 -15.28 -17.11
C GLU A 523 11.33 -14.26 -16.24
N ARG A 524 12.41 -14.71 -15.61
CA ARG A 524 13.26 -13.91 -14.74
C ARG A 524 14.70 -14.29 -15.00
#